data_AF-A0A1Z8LMS3-F1
#
_entry.id   AF-A0A1Z8LMS3-F1
#
_cell.length_a   1.000
_cell.length_b   1.000
_cell.length_c   1.000
_cell.angle_alpha   90.00
_cell.angle_beta   90.00
_cell.angle_gamma   90.00
#
_symmetry.space_group_name_H-M   'P 1'
#
loop_
_entity.id
_entity.type
_entity.pdbx_description
1 polymer ?
#
loop_
_entity_poly.entity_id
_entity_poly.type
_entity_poly.pdbx_seq_one_letter_code
_entity_poly.pdbx_strand_id
1 'polypeptide(L)'
;MIIIQDANGAQSALKTATNAGTVIDLASPPELSAAMGPSLFAERIAILKSAYPAALGNAWFYCGDKAGLAIATIRHGGVGIIIDLPNATAIKITEMAAEKGVNVIDAKEFFTRIMPAS
;
A
#
# COMPACT_ATOMS: atom_id res chain seq x y z
N MET A 1 -3.24 0.41 -10.21
CA MET A 1 -2.43 -0.04 -9.06
C MET A 1 -1.85 -1.41 -9.36
N ILE A 2 -0.64 -1.73 -8.90
CA ILE A 2 0.02 -3.02 -9.16
C ILE A 2 0.36 -3.71 -7.85
N ILE A 3 -0.02 -4.99 -7.72
CA ILE A 3 0.37 -5.84 -6.58
C ILE A 3 1.78 -6.37 -6.82
N ILE A 4 2.67 -6.19 -5.85
CA ILE A 4 4.07 -6.60 -5.95
C ILE A 4 4.40 -7.73 -4.96
N GLN A 5 4.72 -8.90 -5.51
CA GLN A 5 5.11 -10.08 -4.70
C GLN A 5 6.54 -9.96 -4.16
N ASP A 6 7.44 -9.34 -4.95
CA ASP A 6 8.85 -9.20 -4.61
C ASP A 6 9.46 -7.89 -5.14
N ALA A 7 10.74 -7.67 -4.80
CA ALA A 7 11.47 -6.46 -5.19
C ALA A 7 11.76 -6.40 -6.71
N ASN A 8 11.96 -7.54 -7.38
CA ASN A 8 12.29 -7.58 -8.80
C ASN A 8 11.07 -7.21 -9.65
N GLY A 9 9.89 -7.72 -9.29
CA GLY A 9 8.62 -7.34 -9.90
C GLY A 9 8.33 -5.86 -9.71
N ALA A 10 8.55 -5.32 -8.50
CA ALA A 10 8.37 -3.90 -8.22
C ALA A 10 9.29 -3.00 -9.06
N GLN A 11 10.58 -3.33 -9.14
CA GLN A 11 11.54 -2.58 -9.95
C GLN A 11 11.21 -2.65 -11.44
N SER A 12 10.80 -3.82 -11.93
CA SER A 12 10.44 -4.00 -13.34
C SER A 12 9.21 -3.16 -13.70
N ALA A 13 8.19 -3.16 -12.85
CA ALA A 13 7.00 -2.33 -13.03
C ALA A 13 7.33 -0.83 -13.03
N LEU A 14 8.15 -0.37 -12.08
CA LEU A 14 8.55 1.04 -11.97
C LEU A 14 9.46 1.49 -13.13
N LYS A 15 10.34 0.61 -13.61
CA LYS A 15 11.16 0.87 -14.79
C LYS A 15 10.28 1.04 -16.04
N THR A 16 9.30 0.15 -16.23
CA THR A 16 8.32 0.27 -17.32
C THR A 16 7.52 1.57 -17.20
N ALA A 17 7.04 1.91 -16.00
CA ALA A 17 6.29 3.13 -15.76
C ALA A 17 7.12 4.39 -16.04
N THR A 18 8.41 4.39 -15.63
CA THR A 18 9.37 5.45 -15.96
C THR A 18 9.51 5.64 -17.46
N ASN A 19 9.72 4.54 -18.20
CA ASN A 19 9.88 4.58 -19.65
C ASN A 19 8.60 5.07 -20.37
N ALA A 20 7.43 4.76 -19.80
CA ALA A 20 6.15 5.19 -20.33
C ALA A 20 5.76 6.61 -19.91
N GLY A 21 6.52 7.28 -19.03
CA GLY A 21 6.16 8.58 -18.47
C GLY A 21 4.91 8.54 -17.59
N THR A 22 4.62 7.38 -16.99
CA THR A 22 3.42 7.16 -16.16
C THR A 22 3.77 6.98 -14.69
N VAL A 23 2.85 7.38 -13.82
CA VAL A 23 2.93 7.15 -12.37
C VAL A 23 2.07 5.94 -12.02
N ILE A 24 2.61 5.03 -11.20
CA ILE A 24 1.89 3.85 -10.71
C ILE A 24 1.89 3.79 -9.19
N ASP A 25 0.77 3.32 -8.64
CA ASP A 25 0.68 2.92 -7.23
C ASP A 25 1.08 1.45 -7.08
N LEU A 26 1.84 1.14 -6.01
CA LEU A 26 2.20 -0.22 -5.64
C LEU A 26 1.42 -0.68 -4.41
N ALA A 27 1.09 -1.96 -4.35
CA ALA A 27 0.43 -2.56 -3.19
C ALA A 27 1.08 -3.88 -2.78
N SER A 28 1.04 -4.17 -1.48
CA SER A 28 1.41 -5.50 -0.99
C SER A 28 0.32 -6.54 -1.33
N PRO A 29 0.70 -7.82 -1.50
CA PRO A 29 -0.24 -8.91 -1.76
C PRO A 29 -1.11 -9.20 -0.53
N PRO A 30 -2.46 -9.26 -0.66
CA PRO A 30 -3.36 -9.55 0.46
C PRO A 30 -2.95 -10.78 1.28
N GLU A 31 -2.51 -11.82 0.59
CA GLU A 31 -2.20 -13.13 1.14
C GLU A 31 -0.86 -13.20 1.89
N LEU A 32 0.12 -12.34 1.59
CA LEU A 32 1.44 -12.37 2.24
C LEU A 32 1.74 -11.14 3.11
N SER A 33 0.89 -10.12 3.09
CA SER A 33 1.17 -8.85 3.78
C SER A 33 1.46 -9.03 5.27
N ALA A 34 0.67 -9.86 5.96
CA ALA A 34 0.87 -10.12 7.38
C ALA A 34 2.20 -10.83 7.70
N ALA A 35 2.68 -11.71 6.80
CA ALA A 35 3.94 -12.42 6.98
C ALA A 35 5.16 -11.54 6.67
N MET A 36 5.04 -10.63 5.68
CA MET A 36 6.07 -9.66 5.34
C MET A 36 6.25 -8.60 6.44
N GLY A 37 5.15 -8.14 7.03
CA GLY A 37 5.13 -7.10 8.04
C GLY A 37 5.29 -5.68 7.48
N PRO A 38 4.75 -4.67 8.18
CA PRO A 38 4.67 -3.30 7.67
C PRO A 38 6.03 -2.61 7.56
N SER A 39 6.96 -2.86 8.50
CA SER A 39 8.27 -2.21 8.52
C SER A 39 9.11 -2.58 7.30
N LEU A 40 9.18 -3.88 6.98
CA LEU A 40 9.92 -4.37 5.82
C LEU A 40 9.35 -3.82 4.51
N PHE A 41 8.02 -3.73 4.43
CA PHE A 41 7.37 -3.13 3.27
C PHE A 41 7.70 -1.63 3.14
N ALA A 42 7.57 -0.87 4.23
CA ALA A 42 7.86 0.57 4.22
C ALA A 42 9.32 0.87 3.86
N GLU A 43 10.29 0.11 4.38
CA GLU A 43 11.70 0.22 4.01
C GLU A 43 11.92 -0.05 2.52
N ARG A 44 11.30 -1.11 1.98
CA ARG A 44 11.38 -1.42 0.55
C ARG A 44 10.80 -0.28 -0.30
N ILE A 45 9.66 0.28 0.11
CA ILE A 45 9.04 1.42 -0.60
C ILE A 45 9.94 2.65 -0.56
N ALA A 46 10.60 2.94 0.57
CA ALA A 46 11.54 4.06 0.66
C ALA A 46 12.70 3.93 -0.35
N ILE A 47 13.27 2.71 -0.47
CA ILE A 47 14.31 2.41 -1.47
C ILE A 47 13.78 2.62 -2.89
N LEU A 48 12.60 2.09 -3.20
CA LEU A 48 11.99 2.22 -4.53
C LEU A 48 11.62 3.66 -4.87
N LYS A 49 11.13 4.44 -3.89
CA LYS A 49 10.80 5.85 -4.09
C LYS A 49 12.03 6.69 -4.38
N SER A 50 13.15 6.39 -3.73
CA SER A 50 14.44 7.03 -4.01
C SER A 50 14.95 6.70 -5.42
N ALA A 51 14.81 5.44 -5.86
CA ALA A 51 15.26 5.00 -7.17
C ALA A 51 14.35 5.43 -8.33
N TYR A 52 13.04 5.57 -8.09
CA TYR A 52 12.03 5.85 -9.11
C TYR A 52 11.07 6.99 -8.68
N PRO A 53 11.58 8.19 -8.35
CA PRO A 53 10.79 9.25 -7.71
C PRO A 53 9.64 9.76 -8.59
N ALA A 54 9.82 9.73 -9.92
CA ALA A 54 8.83 10.20 -10.89
C ALA A 54 7.82 9.13 -11.33
N ALA A 55 8.06 7.84 -11.04
CA ALA A 55 7.20 6.74 -11.47
C ALA A 55 6.42 6.09 -10.32
N LEU A 56 6.92 6.17 -9.08
CA LEU A 56 6.20 5.68 -7.92
C LEU A 56 5.25 6.75 -7.36
N GLY A 57 3.95 6.48 -7.39
CA GLY A 57 2.91 7.29 -6.74
C GLY A 57 2.82 6.99 -5.26
N ASN A 58 1.70 6.39 -4.86
CA ASN A 58 1.47 5.87 -3.51
C ASN A 58 1.92 4.42 -3.37
N ALA A 59 2.16 4.02 -2.13
CA ALA A 59 2.34 2.63 -1.76
C ALA A 59 1.30 2.24 -0.72
N TRP A 60 0.73 1.05 -0.85
CA TRP A 60 -0.39 0.58 -0.06
C TRP A 60 -0.07 -0.76 0.59
N PHE A 61 -0.20 -0.84 1.92
CA PHE A 61 -0.02 -2.07 2.66
C PHE A 61 -1.37 -2.67 3.05
N TYR A 62 -1.61 -3.92 2.64
CA TYR A 62 -2.85 -4.63 2.89
C TYR A 62 -2.91 -5.15 4.33
N CYS A 63 -3.72 -4.49 5.16
CA CYS A 63 -3.99 -4.90 6.53
C CYS A 63 -5.19 -5.83 6.64
N GLY A 64 -6.13 -5.76 5.70
CA GLY A 64 -7.36 -6.55 5.72
C GLY A 64 -8.17 -6.30 6.99
N ASP A 65 -8.65 -7.38 7.60
CA ASP A 65 -9.45 -7.38 8.83
C ASP A 65 -8.62 -7.25 10.13
N LYS A 66 -7.30 -7.06 10.01
CA LYS A 66 -6.38 -7.06 11.15
C LYS A 66 -6.14 -5.64 11.66
N ALA A 67 -6.99 -5.17 12.56
CA ALA A 67 -6.86 -3.83 13.17
C ALA A 67 -5.49 -3.59 13.83
N GLY A 68 -4.93 -4.61 14.50
CA GLY A 68 -3.58 -4.50 15.09
C GLY A 68 -2.48 -4.28 14.06
N LEU A 69 -2.63 -4.87 12.87
CA LEU A 69 -1.71 -4.68 11.75
C LEU A 69 -1.85 -3.26 11.17
N ALA A 70 -3.07 -2.74 11.03
CA ALA A 70 -3.32 -1.37 10.62
C ALA A 70 -2.67 -0.35 11.58
N ILE A 71 -2.85 -0.54 12.88
CA ILE A 71 -2.22 0.31 13.91
C ILE A 71 -0.69 0.26 13.83
N ALA A 72 -0.11 -0.94 13.63
CA ALA A 72 1.33 -1.09 13.46
C ALA A 72 1.82 -0.32 12.23
N THR A 73 1.14 -0.44 11.08
CA THR A 73 1.50 0.31 9.87
C THR A 73 1.37 1.83 10.07
N ILE A 74 0.31 2.30 10.71
CA ILE A 74 0.12 3.74 11.00
C ILE A 74 1.27 4.30 11.84
N ARG A 75 1.74 3.53 12.83
CA ARG A 75 2.88 3.94 13.68
C ARG A 75 4.20 4.01 12.92
N HIS A 76 4.42 3.11 11.97
CA HIS A 76 5.61 3.12 11.12
C HIS A 76 5.57 4.23 10.07
N GLY A 77 4.38 4.52 9.51
CA GLY A 77 4.20 5.51 8.46
C GLY A 77 4.87 5.14 7.13
N GLY A 78 4.93 6.10 6.20
CA GLY A 78 5.62 5.94 4.91
C GLY A 78 4.83 5.19 3.83
N VAL A 79 3.71 4.56 4.17
CA VAL A 79 2.79 3.89 3.24
C VAL A 79 1.33 4.12 3.67
N GLY A 80 0.41 4.08 2.73
CA GLY A 80 -1.04 3.99 3.00
C GLY A 80 -1.44 2.58 3.43
N ILE A 81 -2.64 2.44 3.99
CA ILE A 81 -3.20 1.16 4.42
C ILE A 81 -4.48 0.80 3.68
N ILE A 82 -4.68 -0.51 3.50
CA ILE A 82 -5.93 -1.08 2.97
C ILE A 82 -6.58 -1.90 4.08
N ILE A 83 -7.83 -1.59 4.41
CA ILE A 83 -8.55 -2.22 5.52
C ILE A 83 -9.85 -2.90 5.06
N ASP A 84 -10.23 -3.96 5.77
CA ASP A 84 -11.50 -4.66 5.64
C ASP A 84 -12.07 -4.88 7.04
N LEU A 85 -12.45 -3.77 7.68
CA LEU A 85 -12.84 -3.73 9.09
C LEU A 85 -14.32 -3.37 9.25
N PRO A 86 -14.99 -3.84 10.31
CA PRO A 86 -16.31 -3.36 10.67
C PRO A 86 -16.34 -1.83 10.79
N ASN A 87 -17.43 -1.20 10.35
CA ASN A 87 -17.54 0.27 10.21
C ASN A 87 -17.06 1.03 11.46
N ALA A 88 -17.51 0.64 12.66
CA ALA A 88 -17.11 1.27 13.91
C ALA A 88 -15.59 1.19 14.19
N THR A 89 -14.93 0.12 13.77
CA THR A 89 -13.47 -0.03 13.89
C THR A 89 -12.76 0.73 12.77
N ALA A 90 -13.29 0.69 11.54
CA ALA A 90 -12.74 1.41 10.40
C ALA A 90 -12.68 2.92 10.65
N ILE A 91 -13.74 3.53 11.19
CA ILE A 91 -13.78 4.95 11.56
C ILE A 91 -12.60 5.32 12.47
N LYS A 92 -12.42 4.56 13.56
CA LYS A 92 -11.33 4.81 14.53
C LYS A 92 -9.95 4.67 13.92
N ILE A 93 -9.78 3.71 13.01
CA ILE A 93 -8.52 3.52 12.27
C ILE A 93 -8.28 4.68 11.32
N THR A 94 -9.30 5.16 10.62
CA THR A 94 -9.19 6.32 9.71
C THR A 94 -8.86 7.60 10.47
N GLU A 95 -9.46 7.84 11.64
CA GLU A 95 -9.13 8.97 12.52
C GLU A 95 -7.65 8.92 12.94
N MET A 96 -7.20 7.77 13.43
CA MET A 96 -5.79 7.57 13.83
C MET A 96 -4.82 7.75 12.65
N ALA A 97 -5.20 7.26 11.47
CA ALA A 97 -4.39 7.38 10.27
C ALA A 97 -4.29 8.85 9.81
N ALA A 98 -5.39 9.60 9.88
CA ALA A 98 -5.42 11.03 9.55
C ALA A 98 -4.48 11.85 10.44
N GLU A 99 -4.48 11.59 11.75
CA GLU A 99 -3.54 12.23 12.70
C GLU A 99 -2.07 11.96 12.38
N LYS A 100 -1.77 10.87 11.66
CA LYS A 100 -0.42 10.46 11.26
C LYS A 100 -0.11 10.72 9.79
N GLY A 101 -1.03 11.33 9.04
CA GLY A 101 -0.87 11.57 7.60
C GLY A 101 -0.80 10.27 6.77
N VAL A 102 -1.43 9.21 7.25
CA VAL A 102 -1.50 7.91 6.57
C VAL A 102 -2.82 7.80 5.81
N ASN A 103 -2.74 7.54 4.51
CA ASN A 103 -3.92 7.34 3.68
C ASN A 103 -4.57 5.99 3.98
N VAL A 104 -5.91 5.94 3.94
CA VAL A 104 -6.70 4.72 4.16
C VAL A 104 -7.63 4.54 2.97
N ILE A 105 -7.69 3.32 2.44
CA ILE A 105 -8.75 2.88 1.53
C ILE A 105 -9.36 1.58 2.07
N ASP A 106 -10.61 1.33 1.72
CA ASP A 106 -11.23 0.04 2.01
C ASP A 106 -10.83 -1.02 0.97
N ALA A 107 -11.01 -2.31 1.33
CA ALA A 107 -10.68 -3.41 0.44
C ALA A 107 -11.51 -3.40 -0.86
N LYS A 108 -12.76 -2.91 -0.82
CA LYS A 108 -13.62 -2.83 -2.01
C LYS A 108 -13.04 -1.84 -3.02
N GLU A 109 -12.59 -0.67 -2.57
CA GLU A 109 -11.90 0.31 -3.37
C GLU A 109 -10.58 -0.24 -3.92
N PHE A 110 -9.80 -0.92 -3.07
CA PHE A 110 -8.56 -1.58 -3.49
C PHE A 110 -8.80 -2.57 -4.65
N PHE A 111 -9.78 -3.48 -4.51
CA PHE A 111 -10.09 -4.47 -5.54
C PHE A 111 -10.60 -3.82 -6.84
N THR A 112 -11.33 -2.72 -6.74
CA THR A 112 -11.78 -1.93 -7.90
C THR A 112 -10.60 -1.29 -8.65
N ARG A 113 -9.54 -0.87 -7.94
CA ARG A 113 -8.35 -0.23 -8.53
C ARG A 113 -7.36 -1.19 -9.19
N ILE A 114 -7.45 -2.49 -8.91
CA ILE A 114 -6.59 -3.52 -9.51
C ILE A 114 -7.29 -4.31 -10.63
N MET A 115 -8.63 -4.37 -10.61
CA MET A 115 -9.45 -4.96 -11.66
C MET A 115 -10.26 -3.85 -12.33
N PRO A 116 -9.69 -3.06 -13.26
CA PRO A 116 -10.51 -2.13 -14.02
C PRO A 116 -11.57 -2.93 -14.79
N ALA A 117 -12.83 -2.52 -14.66
CA ALA A 117 -13.94 -3.14 -15.38
C ALA A 117 -13.58 -3.23 -16.88
N SER A 118 -13.57 -4.46 -17.40
CA SER A 118 -13.37 -4.78 -18.82
C SER A 118 -14.51 -4.26 -19.68
#